data_AF-A0AA35CK24-F1
#
_entry.id   AF-A0AA35CK24-F1
#
_cell.length_a   1.000
_cell.length_b   1.000
_cell.length_c   1.000
_cell.angle_alpha   90.00
_cell.angle_beta   90.00
_cell.angle_gamma   90.00
#
_symmetry.space_group_name_H-M   'P 1'
#
loop_
_entity.id
_entity.type
_entity.pdbx_description
1 polymer ?
#
loop_
_entity_poly.entity_id
_entity_poly.type
_entity_poly.pdbx_seq_one_letter_code
_entity_poly.pdbx_strand_id
1 'polypeptide(L)'
;MVAVLAGVTAWLAGLVVAGLSRRFAPVSVFRYAGVLVGPWLGKALGGAIVLTALVNAPVDLRVAVQALFGVFYQQTPPWVVVIISAVGALALVWWGPVRLARLQPLLLGIVGAVTMLQVPFLWQRSEWRLLLPVRFEDVAVGSRAFLAALGTFRLPLMLAWVVALLEEPHRALELYTKGFWLGWLLVFPMVAFPVAIFGPEGARELNNPFPYVLSIIRLPNFPVEKVDYLARLTYSLTALVVVALFYHMVAAGVGELTRTRRDRPVLALAAAASVLLTVWMLPDEPGERLSRAVLVATLALETGFVVLWALGRLRRPSPATLRRSTDGG
;
A
#
# COMPACT_ATOMS: atom_id res chain seq x y z
N MET A 1 11.82 2.50 16.04
CA MET A 1 12.88 2.88 15.07
C MET A 1 12.71 2.26 13.69
N VAL A 2 12.56 0.93 13.57
CA VAL A 2 12.39 0.24 12.27
C VAL A 2 11.34 0.92 11.38
N ALA A 3 10.17 1.24 11.96
CA ALA A 3 9.13 1.99 11.27
C ALA A 3 9.64 3.33 10.73
N VAL A 4 10.29 4.15 11.56
CA VAL A 4 10.84 5.48 11.18
C VAL A 4 11.85 5.37 10.05
N LEU A 5 12.82 4.44 10.17
CA LEU A 5 13.82 4.22 9.11
C LEU A 5 13.14 3.81 7.80
N ALA A 6 12.24 2.83 7.85
CA ALA A 6 11.48 2.39 6.67
C ALA A 6 10.67 3.54 6.05
N GLY A 7 9.98 4.33 6.87
CA GLY A 7 9.23 5.50 6.44
C GLY A 7 10.10 6.52 5.72
N VAL A 8 11.22 6.92 6.32
CA VAL A 8 12.16 7.86 5.70
C VAL A 8 12.72 7.30 4.40
N THR A 9 13.11 6.01 4.38
CA THR A 9 13.62 5.39 3.15
C THR A 9 12.56 5.28 2.05
N ALA A 10 11.31 4.96 2.40
CA ALA A 10 10.20 4.90 1.47
C ALA A 10 9.84 6.29 0.93
N TRP A 11 9.92 7.34 1.77
CA TRP A 11 9.78 8.73 1.34
C TRP A 11 10.84 9.11 0.32
N LEU A 12 12.11 8.82 0.60
CA LEU A 12 13.20 9.08 -0.34
C LEU A 12 13.02 8.30 -1.66
N ALA A 13 12.65 7.02 -1.58
CA ALA A 13 12.33 6.22 -2.76
C ALA A 13 11.19 6.83 -3.58
N GLY A 14 10.11 7.27 -2.93
CA GLY A 14 9.01 7.94 -3.59
C GLY A 14 9.39 9.28 -4.24
N LEU A 15 10.33 10.04 -3.68
CA LEU A 15 10.88 11.22 -4.34
C LEU A 15 11.64 10.86 -5.63
N VAL A 16 12.43 9.77 -5.60
CA VAL A 16 13.12 9.27 -6.79
C VAL A 16 12.11 8.83 -7.87
N VAL A 17 11.11 8.05 -7.47
CA VAL A 17 10.07 7.53 -8.36
C VAL A 17 9.19 8.64 -8.93
N ALA A 18 8.68 9.58 -8.11
CA ALA A 18 7.92 10.73 -8.60
C ALA A 18 8.77 11.62 -9.50
N GLY A 19 10.04 11.85 -9.17
CA GLY A 19 10.96 12.61 -9.99
C GLY A 19 11.18 11.97 -11.37
N LEU A 20 11.30 10.64 -11.41
CA LEU A 20 11.39 9.85 -12.63
C LEU A 20 10.09 9.92 -13.44
N SER A 21 8.96 9.52 -12.84
CA SER A 21 7.66 9.49 -13.52
C SER A 21 7.24 10.86 -14.04
N ARG A 22 7.50 11.95 -13.30
CA ARG A 22 7.24 13.33 -13.77
C ARG A 22 7.97 13.65 -15.07
N ARG A 23 9.19 13.17 -15.23
CA ARG A 23 10.02 13.46 -16.41
C ARG A 23 9.55 12.71 -17.66
N PHE A 24 8.89 11.57 -17.47
CA PHE A 24 8.39 10.73 -18.56
C PHE A 24 6.87 10.86 -18.77
N ALA A 25 6.17 11.67 -17.97
CA ALA A 25 4.76 11.96 -18.19
C ALA A 25 4.52 12.56 -19.60
N PRO A 26 3.45 12.14 -20.31
CA PRO A 26 2.30 11.35 -19.85
C PRO A 26 2.46 9.82 -19.97
N VAL A 27 3.67 9.32 -20.25
CA VAL A 27 3.90 7.88 -20.46
C VAL A 27 3.86 7.14 -19.13
N SER A 28 3.15 6.01 -19.08
CA SER A 28 3.07 5.17 -17.89
C SER A 28 4.42 4.52 -17.54
N VAL A 29 4.52 4.05 -16.29
CA VAL A 29 5.65 3.23 -15.83
C VAL A 29 5.86 1.95 -16.64
N PHE A 30 4.80 1.37 -17.21
CA PHE A 30 4.90 0.17 -18.02
C PHE A 30 5.57 0.43 -19.38
N ARG A 31 5.49 1.66 -19.89
CA ARG A 31 6.08 2.06 -21.18
C ARG A 31 7.42 2.77 -21.04
N TYR A 32 7.58 3.69 -20.09
CA TYR A 32 8.83 4.46 -20.00
C TYR A 32 10.02 3.60 -19.60
N ALA A 33 9.79 2.48 -18.89
CA ALA A 33 10.84 1.49 -18.64
C ALA A 33 11.46 1.00 -19.96
N GLY A 34 10.64 0.76 -20.99
CA GLY A 34 11.11 0.37 -22.33
C GLY A 34 11.90 1.45 -23.05
N VAL A 35 11.59 2.72 -22.81
CA VAL A 35 12.35 3.86 -23.36
C VAL A 35 13.75 3.93 -22.73
N LEU A 36 13.87 3.61 -21.44
CA LEU A 36 15.13 3.71 -20.70
C LEU A 36 16.08 2.55 -20.97
N VAL A 37 15.58 1.31 -20.83
CA VAL A 37 16.41 0.09 -20.86
C VAL A 37 16.20 -0.76 -22.12
N GLY A 38 15.33 -0.33 -23.03
CA GLY A 38 15.01 -1.05 -24.27
C GLY A 38 13.74 -1.90 -24.16
N PRO A 39 13.16 -2.33 -25.29
CA PRO A 39 11.82 -2.89 -25.34
C PRO A 39 11.67 -4.22 -24.59
N TRP A 40 12.68 -5.08 -24.62
CA TRP A 40 12.62 -6.40 -23.96
C TRP A 40 12.72 -6.27 -22.44
N LEU A 41 13.74 -5.56 -21.95
CA LEU A 41 13.90 -5.28 -20.52
C LEU A 41 12.75 -4.43 -19.96
N GLY A 42 12.25 -3.46 -20.73
CA GLY A 42 11.08 -2.67 -20.34
C GLY A 42 9.81 -3.51 -20.18
N LYS A 43 9.56 -4.45 -21.10
CA LYS A 43 8.46 -5.41 -20.98
C LYS A 43 8.63 -6.32 -19.77
N ALA A 44 9.85 -6.80 -19.51
CA ALA A 44 10.14 -7.62 -18.34
C ALA A 44 9.89 -6.86 -17.02
N LEU A 45 10.37 -5.61 -16.93
CA LEU A 45 10.11 -4.74 -15.77
C LEU A 45 8.63 -4.41 -15.60
N GLY A 46 7.94 -4.07 -16.68
CA GLY A 46 6.49 -3.84 -16.65
C GLY A 46 5.73 -5.09 -16.19
N GLY A 47 6.12 -6.27 -16.68
CA GLY A 47 5.55 -7.55 -16.24
C GLY A 47 5.82 -7.83 -14.77
N ALA A 48 7.03 -7.54 -14.27
CA ALA A 48 7.37 -7.69 -12.86
C ALA A 48 6.55 -6.73 -11.96
N ILE A 49 6.28 -5.51 -12.41
CA ILE A 49 5.40 -4.55 -11.73
C ILE A 49 3.96 -5.08 -11.68
N VAL A 50 3.43 -5.57 -12.81
CA VAL A 50 2.09 -6.17 -12.87
C VAL A 50 1.98 -7.37 -11.94
N LEU A 51 2.97 -8.26 -11.96
CA LEU A 51 2.99 -9.43 -11.09
C LEU A 51 3.06 -9.00 -9.61
N THR A 52 3.88 -8.00 -9.29
CA THR A 52 3.97 -7.48 -7.92
C THR A 52 2.66 -6.87 -7.46
N ALA A 53 1.95 -6.12 -8.30
CA ALA A 53 0.61 -5.61 -7.98
C ALA A 53 -0.40 -6.75 -7.78
N LEU A 54 -0.36 -7.77 -8.66
CA LEU A 54 -1.24 -8.94 -8.60
C LEU A 54 -1.07 -9.74 -7.31
N VAL A 55 0.15 -9.85 -6.78
CA VAL A 55 0.41 -10.59 -5.53
C VAL A 55 0.27 -9.69 -4.28
N ASN A 56 0.45 -8.37 -4.38
CA ASN A 56 0.13 -7.47 -3.25
C ASN A 56 -1.37 -7.40 -2.97
N ALA A 57 -2.22 -7.45 -4.00
CA ALA A 57 -3.67 -7.43 -3.84
C ALA A 57 -4.22 -8.51 -2.87
N PRO A 58 -3.90 -9.82 -2.98
CA PRO A 58 -4.34 -10.83 -2.03
C PRO A 58 -3.72 -10.67 -0.63
N VAL A 59 -2.51 -10.11 -0.52
CA VAL A 59 -1.90 -9.81 0.80
C VAL A 59 -2.74 -8.77 1.54
N ASP A 60 -3.11 -7.67 0.89
CA ASP A 60 -3.92 -6.62 1.50
C ASP A 60 -5.38 -7.06 1.70
N LEU A 61 -5.91 -7.90 0.80
CA LEU A 61 -7.22 -8.51 0.97
C LEU A 61 -7.26 -9.43 2.19
N ARG A 62 -6.22 -10.27 2.41
CA ARG A 62 -6.09 -11.10 3.62
C ARG A 62 -6.09 -10.24 4.88
N VAL A 63 -5.32 -9.16 4.89
CA VAL A 63 -5.22 -8.23 6.01
C VAL A 63 -6.57 -7.58 6.33
N ALA A 64 -7.31 -7.16 5.30
CA ALA A 64 -8.67 -6.62 5.46
C ALA A 64 -9.63 -7.68 6.04
N VAL A 65 -9.62 -8.90 5.50
CA VAL A 65 -10.48 -9.99 5.94
C VAL A 65 -10.18 -10.40 7.39
N GLN A 66 -8.91 -10.49 7.77
CA GLN A 66 -8.52 -10.80 9.15
C GLN A 66 -8.97 -9.71 10.14
N ALA A 67 -8.90 -8.43 9.73
CA ALA A 67 -9.38 -7.32 10.54
C ALA A 67 -10.90 -7.37 10.76
N LEU A 68 -11.68 -7.75 9.73
CA LEU A 68 -13.12 -7.90 9.79
C LEU A 68 -13.56 -9.16 10.54
N PHE A 69 -12.93 -10.31 10.29
CA PHE A 69 -13.33 -11.60 10.84
C PHE A 69 -13.26 -11.64 12.36
N GLY A 70 -12.20 -11.07 12.94
CA GLY A 70 -12.01 -11.05 14.40
C GLY A 70 -13.11 -10.29 15.16
N VAL A 71 -13.91 -9.47 14.49
CA VAL A 71 -14.90 -8.59 15.11
C VAL A 71 -16.32 -8.80 14.61
N PHE A 72 -16.53 -8.82 13.28
CA PHE A 72 -17.87 -8.74 12.69
C PHE A 72 -18.41 -10.09 12.20
N TYR A 73 -17.52 -11.01 11.80
CA TYR A 73 -17.91 -12.21 11.02
C TYR A 73 -17.42 -13.52 11.64
N GLN A 74 -17.39 -13.62 12.97
CA GLN A 74 -16.85 -14.80 13.67
C GLN A 74 -17.55 -16.12 13.31
N GLN A 75 -18.82 -16.06 12.89
CA GLN A 75 -19.62 -17.23 12.51
C GLN A 75 -19.67 -17.48 10.99
N THR A 76 -19.16 -16.55 10.18
CA THR A 76 -19.19 -16.67 8.72
C THR A 76 -17.94 -17.38 8.23
N PRO A 77 -17.98 -18.33 7.28
CA PRO A 77 -16.78 -18.93 6.74
C PRO A 77 -15.81 -17.87 6.15
N PRO A 78 -14.50 -17.89 6.46
CA PRO A 78 -13.57 -16.84 6.03
C PRO A 78 -13.54 -16.60 4.52
N TRP A 79 -13.67 -17.66 3.72
CA TRP A 79 -13.68 -17.57 2.25
C TRP A 79 -14.86 -16.77 1.70
N VAL A 80 -16.01 -16.76 2.39
CA VAL A 80 -17.17 -15.93 2.00
C VAL A 80 -16.82 -14.46 2.17
N VAL A 81 -16.19 -14.11 3.29
CA VAL A 81 -15.73 -12.74 3.58
C VAL A 81 -14.69 -12.29 2.56
N VAL A 82 -13.78 -13.19 2.14
CA VAL A 82 -12.81 -12.93 1.05
C VAL A 82 -13.54 -12.61 -0.26
N ILE A 83 -14.52 -13.42 -0.67
CA ILE A 83 -15.26 -13.20 -1.92
C ILE A 83 -15.99 -11.86 -1.90
N ILE A 84 -16.75 -11.58 -0.84
CA ILE A 84 -17.50 -10.32 -0.70
C ILE A 84 -16.54 -9.12 -0.75
N SER A 85 -15.41 -9.21 -0.04
CA SER A 85 -14.38 -8.18 0.00
C SER A 85 -13.74 -7.95 -1.37
N ALA A 86 -13.41 -9.02 -2.09
CA ALA A 86 -12.83 -8.94 -3.44
C ALA A 86 -13.81 -8.33 -4.46
N VAL A 87 -15.09 -8.72 -4.39
CA VAL A 87 -16.15 -8.15 -5.24
C VAL A 87 -16.38 -6.68 -4.90
N GLY A 88 -16.35 -6.32 -3.62
CA GLY A 88 -16.40 -4.92 -3.18
C GLY A 88 -15.25 -4.09 -3.74
N ALA A 89 -14.00 -4.58 -3.64
CA ALA A 89 -12.84 -3.91 -4.22
C ALA A 89 -12.93 -3.80 -5.75
N LEU A 90 -13.42 -4.84 -6.44
CA LEU A 90 -13.67 -4.80 -7.88
C LEU A 90 -14.72 -3.73 -8.25
N ALA A 91 -15.82 -3.65 -7.49
CA ALA A 91 -16.88 -2.67 -7.71
C ALA A 91 -16.38 -1.23 -7.51
N LEU A 92 -15.53 -1.00 -6.50
CA LEU A 92 -14.94 0.32 -6.23
C LEU A 92 -14.13 0.87 -7.40
N VAL A 93 -13.45 0.01 -8.16
CA VAL A 93 -12.59 0.43 -9.28
C VAL A 93 -13.19 0.17 -10.66
N TRP A 94 -14.38 -0.42 -10.74
CA TRP A 94 -15.05 -0.75 -12.00
C TRP A 94 -15.23 0.46 -12.93
N TRP A 95 -15.37 1.64 -12.33
CA TRP A 95 -15.55 2.92 -13.03
C TRP A 95 -14.26 3.74 -13.17
N GLY A 96 -13.12 3.15 -12.85
CA GLY A 96 -11.80 3.76 -12.96
C GLY A 96 -11.30 4.46 -11.68
N PRO A 97 -9.99 4.71 -11.60
CA PRO A 97 -9.31 5.17 -10.39
C PRO A 97 -9.63 6.63 -10.05
N VAL A 98 -10.03 7.43 -11.04
CA VAL A 98 -10.43 8.84 -10.84
C VAL A 98 -11.69 8.93 -9.98
N ARG A 99 -12.68 8.05 -10.19
CA ARG A 99 -13.90 8.04 -9.36
C ARG A 99 -13.58 7.55 -7.95
N LEU A 100 -12.71 6.54 -7.83
CA LEU A 100 -12.21 6.07 -6.54
C LEU A 100 -11.48 7.17 -5.76
N ALA A 101 -10.69 8.01 -6.45
CA ALA A 101 -9.99 9.14 -5.83
C ALA A 101 -10.96 10.16 -5.20
N ARG A 102 -12.19 10.30 -5.70
CA ARG A 102 -13.21 11.19 -5.11
C ARG A 102 -13.73 10.69 -3.76
N LEU A 103 -13.59 9.40 -3.46
CA LEU A 103 -13.94 8.81 -2.16
C LEU A 103 -12.83 9.01 -1.12
N GLN A 104 -11.60 9.31 -1.55
CA GLN A 104 -10.44 9.40 -0.66
C GLN A 104 -10.56 10.49 0.41
N PRO A 105 -11.05 11.72 0.12
CA PRO A 105 -11.22 12.73 1.16
C PRO A 105 -12.18 12.29 2.27
N LEU A 106 -13.26 11.59 1.91
CA LEU A 106 -14.21 11.05 2.89
C LEU A 106 -13.54 9.98 3.77
N LEU A 107 -12.85 9.02 3.14
CA LEU A 107 -12.14 7.97 3.86
C LEU A 107 -11.05 8.53 4.76
N LEU A 108 -10.26 9.49 4.26
CA LEU A 108 -9.22 10.17 5.02
C LEU A 108 -9.81 10.96 6.20
N GLY A 109 -10.94 11.63 6.00
CA GLY A 109 -11.66 12.31 7.07
C GLY A 109 -12.13 11.34 8.16
N ILE A 110 -12.68 10.18 7.78
CA ILE A 110 -13.08 9.13 8.72
C ILE A 110 -11.86 8.56 9.45
N VAL A 111 -10.80 8.16 8.73
CA VAL A 111 -9.53 7.67 9.33
C VAL A 111 -8.95 8.69 10.30
N GLY A 112 -8.91 9.96 9.90
CA GLY A 112 -8.43 11.06 10.71
C GLY A 112 -9.26 11.24 11.97
N ALA A 113 -10.59 11.31 11.85
CA ALA A 113 -11.48 11.46 12.99
C ALA A 113 -11.36 10.29 13.98
N VAL A 114 -11.35 9.05 13.48
CA VAL A 114 -11.21 7.85 14.30
C VAL A 114 -9.87 7.82 15.02
N THR A 115 -8.78 8.15 14.32
CA THR A 115 -7.44 8.20 14.92
C THR A 115 -7.34 9.30 15.96
N MET A 116 -7.79 10.52 15.65
CA MET A 116 -7.72 11.67 16.56
C MET A 116 -8.59 11.48 17.80
N LEU A 117 -9.74 10.81 17.68
CA LEU A 117 -10.59 10.46 18.81
C LEU A 117 -9.85 9.58 19.84
N GLN A 118 -8.94 8.71 19.39
CA GLN A 118 -8.23 7.78 20.25
C GLN A 118 -7.05 8.44 21.00
N VAL A 119 -6.44 9.48 20.42
CA VAL A 119 -5.19 10.08 20.93
C VAL A 119 -5.28 10.50 22.40
N PRO A 120 -6.30 11.23 22.89
CA PRO A 120 -6.35 11.67 24.29
C PRO A 120 -6.39 10.49 25.29
N PHE A 121 -7.17 9.44 24.96
CA PHE A 121 -7.30 8.27 25.83
C PHE A 121 -6.02 7.46 25.90
N LEU A 122 -5.35 7.30 24.76
CA LEU A 122 -4.07 6.59 24.71
C LEU A 122 -2.96 7.40 25.36
N TRP A 123 -2.97 8.72 25.18
CA TRP A 123 -1.99 9.62 25.78
C TRP A 123 -1.94 9.52 27.30
N GLN A 124 -3.10 9.45 27.96
CA GLN A 124 -3.20 9.30 29.41
C GLN A 124 -2.65 7.98 29.94
N ARG A 125 -2.64 6.91 29.12
CA ARG A 125 -2.18 5.57 29.50
C ARG A 125 -0.75 5.27 29.05
N SER A 126 -0.09 6.22 28.38
CA SER A 126 1.21 6.01 27.75
C SER A 126 2.35 6.37 28.67
N GLU A 127 3.30 5.45 28.80
CA GLU A 127 4.59 5.70 29.42
C GLU A 127 5.60 6.12 28.34
N TRP A 128 5.66 7.41 28.02
CA TRP A 128 6.51 7.95 26.95
C TRP A 128 8.00 7.64 27.10
N ARG A 129 8.46 7.41 28.33
CA ARG A 129 9.81 6.95 28.62
C ARG A 129 10.17 5.63 27.94
N LEU A 130 9.19 4.76 27.67
CA LEU A 130 9.39 3.47 27.00
C LEU A 130 9.69 3.59 25.50
N LEU A 131 9.51 4.78 24.91
CA LEU A 131 9.99 5.06 23.55
C LEU A 131 11.51 5.21 23.48
N LEU A 132 12.17 5.35 24.65
CA LEU A 132 13.61 5.51 24.79
C LEU A 132 14.18 4.41 25.71
N PRO A 133 15.45 4.03 25.55
CA PRO A 133 16.38 4.45 24.50
C PRO A 133 16.12 3.72 23.18
N VAL A 134 16.38 4.40 22.07
CA VAL A 134 16.35 3.79 20.73
C VAL A 134 17.76 3.31 20.39
N ARG A 135 17.99 1.98 20.32
CA ARG A 135 19.30 1.41 19.95
C ARG A 135 19.28 0.83 18.54
N PHE A 136 20.29 1.13 17.72
CA PHE A 136 20.39 0.59 16.35
C PHE A 136 20.53 -0.92 16.29
N GLU A 137 21.14 -1.51 17.32
CA GLU A 137 21.28 -2.96 17.49
C GLU A 137 19.92 -3.68 17.58
N ASP A 138 18.86 -2.98 17.97
CA ASP A 138 17.50 -3.53 18.03
C ASP A 138 16.83 -3.71 16.66
N VAL A 139 17.46 -3.26 15.57
CA VAL A 139 16.97 -3.49 14.20
C VAL A 139 17.32 -4.91 13.77
N ALA A 140 16.46 -5.85 14.17
CA ALA A 140 16.53 -7.21 13.66
C ALA A 140 16.07 -7.25 12.19
N VAL A 141 17.02 -7.25 11.26
CA VAL A 141 16.75 -7.44 9.82
C VAL A 141 16.06 -8.78 9.62
N GLY A 142 14.95 -8.78 8.88
CA GLY A 142 14.12 -9.98 8.68
C GLY A 142 13.11 -10.26 9.79
N SER A 143 13.10 -9.48 10.88
CA SER A 143 12.02 -9.55 11.88
C SER A 143 10.65 -9.20 11.28
N ARG A 144 9.57 -9.65 11.93
CA ARG A 144 8.19 -9.30 11.52
C ARG A 144 7.97 -7.79 11.43
N ALA A 145 8.50 -7.02 12.38
CA ALA A 145 8.41 -5.56 12.37
C ALA A 145 9.17 -4.94 11.18
N PHE A 146 10.35 -5.47 10.84
CA PHE A 146 11.10 -5.04 9.65
C PHE A 146 10.33 -5.33 8.37
N LEU A 147 9.79 -6.54 8.23
CA LEU A 147 9.00 -6.94 7.07
C LEU A 147 7.71 -6.11 6.95
N ALA A 148 6.98 -5.89 8.04
CA ALA A 148 5.81 -5.01 8.04
C ALA A 148 6.17 -3.58 7.60
N ALA A 149 7.32 -3.07 8.06
CA ALA A 149 7.81 -1.76 7.66
C ALA A 149 8.20 -1.70 6.17
N LEU A 150 8.69 -2.80 5.58
CA LEU A 150 8.91 -2.88 4.13
C LEU A 150 7.62 -2.69 3.31
N GLY A 151 6.44 -2.89 3.91
CA GLY A 151 5.16 -2.62 3.24
C GLY A 151 5.02 -1.16 2.78
N THR A 152 5.74 -0.23 3.41
CA THR A 152 5.76 1.19 3.00
C THR A 152 6.35 1.42 1.60
N PHE A 153 7.20 0.50 1.11
CA PHE A 153 7.76 0.54 -0.25
C PHE A 153 6.75 0.21 -1.35
N ARG A 154 5.49 -0.12 -1.01
CA ARG A 154 4.41 -0.21 -2.00
C ARG A 154 3.95 1.18 -2.49
N LEU A 155 4.14 2.22 -1.67
CA LEU A 155 3.67 3.57 -1.99
C LEU A 155 4.40 4.18 -3.19
N PRO A 156 5.75 4.13 -3.30
CA PRO A 156 6.44 4.60 -4.50
C PRO A 156 6.01 3.84 -5.75
N LEU A 157 5.86 2.52 -5.70
CA LEU A 157 5.35 1.72 -6.82
C LEU A 157 3.97 2.20 -7.32
N MET A 158 3.02 2.41 -6.40
CA MET A 158 1.70 2.94 -6.75
C MET A 158 1.81 4.37 -7.33
N LEU A 159 2.68 5.20 -6.75
CA LEU A 159 2.95 6.55 -7.24
C LEU A 159 3.48 6.53 -8.68
N ALA A 160 4.37 5.59 -9.02
CA ALA A 160 4.93 5.46 -10.37
C ALA A 160 3.83 5.36 -11.44
N TRP A 161 2.76 4.64 -11.10
CA TRP A 161 1.58 4.45 -11.92
C TRP A 161 0.61 5.66 -11.86
N VAL A 162 0.29 6.15 -10.66
CA VAL A 162 -0.66 7.27 -10.48
C VAL A 162 -0.19 8.55 -11.16
N VAL A 163 1.12 8.82 -11.22
CA VAL A 163 1.63 10.04 -11.85
C VAL A 163 1.21 10.18 -13.32
N ALA A 164 1.07 9.06 -14.05
CA ALA A 164 0.60 9.09 -15.43
C ALA A 164 -0.90 9.44 -15.57
N LEU A 165 -1.65 9.38 -14.46
CA LEU A 165 -3.07 9.73 -14.40
C LEU A 165 -3.33 11.16 -13.91
N LEU A 166 -2.28 11.89 -13.52
CA LEU A 166 -2.42 13.27 -13.04
C LEU A 166 -2.59 14.23 -14.21
N GLU A 167 -3.52 15.17 -14.07
CA GLU A 167 -3.66 16.31 -14.98
C GLU A 167 -2.42 17.22 -14.95
N GLU A 168 -1.82 17.36 -13.76
CA GLU A 168 -0.62 18.18 -13.52
C GLU A 168 0.56 17.31 -12.99
N PRO A 169 1.21 16.49 -13.82
CA PRO A 169 2.30 15.60 -13.38
C PRO A 169 3.47 16.35 -12.72
N HIS A 170 3.64 17.65 -13.02
CA HIS A 170 4.71 18.46 -12.46
C HIS A 170 4.60 18.63 -10.93
N ARG A 171 3.39 18.54 -10.38
CA ARG A 171 3.08 18.61 -8.94
C ARG A 171 3.19 17.27 -8.22
N ALA A 172 3.50 16.18 -8.92
CA ALA A 172 3.60 14.85 -8.34
C ALA A 172 4.48 14.79 -7.08
N LEU A 173 5.64 15.46 -7.07
CA LEU A 173 6.54 15.49 -5.92
C LEU A 173 5.94 16.22 -4.71
N GLU A 174 5.27 17.35 -4.95
CA GLU A 174 4.63 18.14 -3.91
C GLU A 174 3.46 17.35 -3.31
N LEU A 175 2.59 16.81 -4.16
CA LEU A 175 1.43 16.00 -3.74
C LEU A 175 1.88 14.74 -3.00
N TYR A 176 2.92 14.06 -3.47
CA TYR A 176 3.49 12.91 -2.79
C TYR A 176 4.04 13.29 -1.42
N THR A 177 4.84 14.37 -1.32
CA THR A 177 5.44 14.79 -0.05
C THR A 177 4.37 15.17 0.97
N LYS A 178 3.36 15.96 0.56
CA LYS A 178 2.24 16.34 1.43
C LYS A 178 1.43 15.11 1.85
N GLY A 179 1.10 14.24 0.91
CA GLY A 179 0.36 13.00 1.19
C GLY A 179 1.12 12.04 2.10
N PHE A 180 2.43 11.90 1.90
CA PHE A 180 3.30 11.07 2.74
C PHE A 180 3.31 11.57 4.18
N TRP A 181 3.58 12.86 4.40
CA TRP A 181 3.62 13.40 5.77
C TRP A 181 2.26 13.40 6.46
N LEU A 182 1.18 13.65 5.72
CA LEU A 182 -0.17 13.52 6.26
C LEU A 182 -0.48 12.08 6.65
N GLY A 183 -0.19 11.11 5.78
CA GLY A 183 -0.33 9.69 6.09
C GLY A 183 0.54 9.26 7.26
N TRP A 184 1.79 9.74 7.31
CA TRP A 184 2.72 9.50 8.40
C TRP A 184 2.18 10.01 9.73
N LEU A 185 1.64 11.23 9.76
CA LEU A 185 1.02 11.81 10.96
C LEU A 185 -0.15 10.97 11.47
N LEU A 186 -0.95 10.39 10.56
CA LEU A 186 -2.10 9.55 10.93
C LEU A 186 -1.69 8.13 11.37
N VAL A 187 -0.64 7.56 10.77
CA VAL A 187 -0.21 6.19 11.06
C VAL A 187 0.81 6.12 12.21
N PHE A 188 1.57 7.19 12.46
CA PHE A 188 2.57 7.22 13.54
C PHE A 188 2.01 6.87 14.93
N PRO A 189 0.83 7.37 15.35
CA PRO A 189 0.18 6.94 16.58
C PRO A 189 -0.01 5.42 16.68
N MET A 190 -0.27 4.75 15.54
CA MET A 190 -0.47 3.31 15.50
C MET A 190 0.79 2.51 15.84
N VAL A 191 1.97 3.12 15.69
CA VAL A 191 3.26 2.51 16.04
C VAL A 191 3.72 2.97 17.42
N ALA A 192 3.56 4.25 17.74
CA ALA A 192 4.06 4.84 18.97
C ALA A 192 3.30 4.35 20.21
N PHE A 193 1.96 4.31 20.17
CA PHE A 193 1.15 3.95 21.32
C PHE A 193 1.35 2.50 21.80
N PRO A 194 1.42 1.48 20.92
CA PRO A 194 1.81 0.13 21.32
C PRO A 194 3.08 0.06 22.16
N VAL A 195 4.14 0.75 21.74
CA VAL A 195 5.43 0.74 22.45
C VAL A 195 5.32 1.53 23.75
N ALA A 196 4.61 2.66 23.75
CA ALA A 196 4.43 3.48 24.93
C ALA A 196 3.54 2.81 26.01
N ILE A 197 2.69 1.85 25.64
CA ILE A 197 1.78 1.17 26.57
C ILE A 197 2.32 -0.20 27.00
N PHE A 198 2.82 -1.00 26.06
CA PHE A 198 3.27 -2.38 26.33
C PHE A 198 4.79 -2.50 26.51
N GLY A 199 5.54 -1.43 26.24
CA GLY A 199 7.00 -1.48 26.15
C GLY A 199 7.50 -2.12 24.85
N PRO A 200 8.82 -2.05 24.58
CA PRO A 200 9.42 -2.58 23.37
C PRO A 200 9.30 -4.10 23.25
N GLU A 201 9.49 -4.88 24.33
CA GLU A 201 9.35 -6.34 24.27
C GLU A 201 7.88 -6.74 24.06
N GLY A 202 6.96 -6.20 24.85
CA GLY A 202 5.53 -6.54 24.75
C GLY A 202 4.94 -6.19 23.38
N ALA A 203 5.33 -5.06 22.79
CA ALA A 203 4.90 -4.69 21.45
C ALA A 203 5.46 -5.61 20.34
N ARG A 204 6.64 -6.23 20.54
CA ARG A 204 7.27 -7.15 19.58
C ARG A 204 6.61 -8.54 19.56
N GLU A 205 6.09 -8.99 20.70
CA GLU A 205 5.44 -10.30 20.82
C GLU A 205 4.06 -10.35 20.15
N LEU A 206 3.42 -9.19 19.99
CA LEU A 206 2.12 -9.06 19.34
C LEU A 206 2.25 -8.90 17.82
N ASN A 207 1.59 -9.76 17.05
CA ASN A 207 1.61 -9.71 15.57
C ASN A 207 0.99 -8.42 14.99
N ASN A 208 0.10 -7.76 15.74
CA ASN A 208 -0.43 -6.45 15.44
C ASN A 208 -0.87 -5.80 16.75
N PRO A 209 0.00 -5.02 17.42
CA PRO A 209 -0.26 -4.56 18.77
C PRO A 209 -1.31 -3.43 18.84
N PHE A 210 -1.52 -2.69 17.75
CA PHE A 210 -2.40 -1.52 17.76
C PHE A 210 -3.87 -1.86 18.03
N PRO A 211 -4.49 -2.89 17.42
CA PRO A 211 -5.83 -3.33 17.80
C PRO A 211 -5.99 -3.68 19.30
N TYR A 212 -4.95 -4.21 19.95
CA TYR A 212 -4.99 -4.48 21.39
C TYR A 212 -4.98 -3.18 22.18
N VAL A 213 -4.17 -2.19 21.77
CA VAL A 213 -4.20 -0.83 22.35
C VAL A 213 -5.60 -0.22 22.25
N LEU A 214 -6.32 -0.44 21.15
CA LEU A 214 -7.67 0.12 21.00
C LEU A 214 -8.71 -0.55 21.87
N SER A 215 -8.59 -1.85 22.14
CA SER A 215 -9.51 -2.56 23.04
C SER A 215 -9.46 -2.07 24.50
N ILE A 216 -8.40 -1.35 24.86
CA ILE A 216 -8.20 -0.72 26.17
C ILE A 216 -9.13 0.51 26.33
N ILE A 217 -9.51 1.15 25.22
CA ILE A 217 -10.41 2.31 25.21
C ILE A 217 -11.86 1.81 25.27
N ARG A 218 -12.54 2.11 26.38
CA ARG A 218 -13.98 1.93 26.52
C ARG A 218 -14.61 3.30 26.73
N LEU A 219 -15.60 3.63 25.92
CA LEU A 219 -16.35 4.88 26.02
C LEU A 219 -17.76 4.58 26.53
N PRO A 220 -17.94 4.44 27.87
CA PRO A 220 -19.28 4.26 28.41
C PRO A 220 -20.14 5.47 27.99
N ASN A 221 -21.35 5.20 27.49
CA ASN A 221 -22.33 6.18 26.99
C ASN A 221 -22.06 6.78 25.59
N PHE A 222 -21.09 6.26 24.83
CA PHE A 222 -20.95 6.61 23.41
C PHE A 222 -21.72 5.60 22.54
N PRO A 223 -22.36 6.00 21.41
CA PRO A 223 -23.12 5.09 20.55
C PRO A 223 -22.30 3.92 19.99
N VAL A 224 -20.97 4.06 20.00
CA VAL A 224 -20.02 2.97 19.72
C VAL A 224 -19.19 2.74 20.98
N GLU A 225 -19.59 1.78 21.81
CA GLU A 225 -18.90 1.47 23.07
C GLU A 225 -17.45 1.01 22.86
N LYS A 226 -17.18 0.46 21.68
CA LYS A 226 -15.94 -0.23 21.28
C LYS A 226 -15.28 0.47 20.09
N VAL A 227 -14.35 1.37 20.40
CA VAL A 227 -13.61 2.17 19.40
C VAL A 227 -12.76 1.29 18.48
N ASP A 228 -12.34 0.11 18.94
CA ASP A 228 -11.60 -0.88 18.17
C ASP A 228 -12.39 -1.39 16.96
N TYR A 229 -13.72 -1.49 17.05
CA TYR A 229 -14.58 -1.90 15.94
C TYR A 229 -14.56 -0.88 14.81
N LEU A 230 -14.68 0.40 15.16
CA LEU A 230 -14.65 1.49 14.19
C LEU A 230 -13.28 1.57 13.51
N ALA A 231 -12.19 1.45 14.28
CA ALA A 231 -10.84 1.44 13.72
C ALA A 231 -10.59 0.26 12.78
N ARG A 232 -11.02 -0.95 13.13
CA ARG A 232 -10.89 -2.14 12.27
C ARG A 232 -11.73 -2.01 11.00
N LEU A 233 -12.94 -1.48 11.10
CA LEU A 233 -13.79 -1.22 9.93
C LEU A 233 -13.10 -0.22 8.99
N THR A 234 -12.67 0.92 9.52
CA THR A 234 -11.98 1.95 8.74
C THR A 234 -10.70 1.42 8.09
N TYR A 235 -9.88 0.69 8.85
CA TYR A 235 -8.67 0.03 8.34
C TYR A 235 -8.97 -0.93 7.19
N SER A 236 -10.03 -1.75 7.35
CA SER A 236 -10.47 -2.69 6.31
C SER A 236 -10.94 -1.97 5.05
N LEU A 237 -11.69 -0.88 5.18
CA LEU A 237 -12.11 -0.06 4.04
C LEU A 237 -10.90 0.55 3.30
N THR A 238 -9.90 1.06 4.02
CA THR A 238 -8.66 1.58 3.41
C THR A 238 -7.90 0.47 2.67
N ALA A 239 -7.78 -0.72 3.27
CA ALA A 239 -7.16 -1.87 2.62
C ALA A 239 -7.91 -2.28 1.35
N LEU A 240 -9.25 -2.30 1.35
CA LEU A 240 -10.05 -2.59 0.15
C LEU A 240 -9.81 -1.59 -0.99
N VAL A 241 -9.61 -0.31 -0.66
CA VAL A 241 -9.27 0.69 -1.67
C VAL A 241 -7.87 0.45 -2.26
N VAL A 242 -6.90 0.05 -1.43
CA VAL A 242 -5.57 -0.35 -1.92
C VAL A 242 -5.65 -1.57 -2.85
N VAL A 243 -6.43 -2.59 -2.47
CA VAL A 243 -6.71 -3.76 -3.32
C VAL A 243 -7.34 -3.34 -4.65
N ALA A 244 -8.32 -2.44 -4.61
CA ALA A 244 -8.99 -1.92 -5.80
C ALA A 244 -8.01 -1.19 -6.73
N LEU A 245 -7.09 -0.39 -6.18
CA LEU A 245 -6.02 0.26 -6.96
C LEU A 245 -5.06 -0.77 -7.57
N PHE A 246 -4.70 -1.83 -6.85
CA PHE A 246 -3.86 -2.90 -7.42
C PHE A 246 -4.56 -3.65 -8.56
N TYR A 247 -5.86 -3.93 -8.46
CA TYR A 247 -6.61 -4.51 -9.59
C TYR A 247 -6.50 -3.65 -10.83
N HIS A 248 -6.67 -2.33 -10.68
CA HIS A 248 -6.55 -1.42 -11.81
C HIS A 248 -5.12 -1.29 -12.32
N MET A 249 -4.13 -1.30 -11.45
CA MET A 249 -2.72 -1.32 -11.84
C MET A 249 -2.39 -2.56 -12.66
N VAL A 250 -2.92 -3.74 -12.29
CA VAL A 250 -2.82 -4.97 -13.08
C VAL A 250 -3.50 -4.82 -14.43
N ALA A 251 -4.74 -4.34 -14.47
CA ALA A 251 -5.49 -4.16 -15.72
C ALA A 251 -4.79 -3.19 -16.68
N ALA A 252 -4.34 -2.03 -16.18
CA ALA A 252 -3.60 -1.05 -16.97
C ALA A 252 -2.27 -1.62 -17.48
N GLY A 253 -1.50 -2.30 -16.63
CA GLY A 253 -0.22 -2.85 -17.01
C GLY A 253 -0.33 -3.99 -18.03
N VAL A 254 -1.30 -4.91 -17.86
CA VAL A 254 -1.58 -5.94 -18.87
C VAL A 254 -2.04 -5.30 -20.18
N GLY A 255 -2.96 -4.32 -20.10
CA GLY A 255 -3.43 -3.53 -21.25
C GLY A 255 -2.29 -2.97 -22.07
N GLU A 256 -1.32 -2.34 -21.40
CA GLU A 256 -0.16 -1.74 -22.06
C GLU A 256 0.86 -2.75 -22.57
N LEU A 257 1.13 -3.83 -21.82
CA LEU A 257 2.11 -4.86 -22.21
C LEU A 257 1.63 -5.70 -23.40
N THR A 258 0.33 -6.03 -23.45
CA THR A 258 -0.27 -6.84 -24.53
C THR A 258 -0.95 -6.00 -25.61
N ARG A 259 -0.96 -4.66 -25.47
CA ARG A 259 -1.68 -3.73 -26.36
C ARG A 259 -3.17 -4.05 -26.49
N THR A 260 -3.80 -4.51 -25.41
CA THR A 260 -5.26 -4.75 -25.37
C THR A 260 -5.97 -3.59 -24.71
N ARG A 261 -7.20 -3.28 -25.16
CA ARG A 261 -8.09 -2.27 -24.54
C ARG A 261 -9.12 -2.90 -23.59
N ARG A 262 -8.99 -4.20 -23.31
CA ARG A 262 -9.97 -4.98 -22.53
C ARG A 262 -9.64 -4.94 -21.03
N ASP A 263 -9.88 -3.80 -20.40
CA ASP A 263 -9.52 -3.62 -18.99
C ASP A 263 -10.47 -4.40 -18.05
N ARG A 264 -11.78 -4.44 -18.37
CA ARG A 264 -12.79 -5.07 -17.51
C ARG A 264 -12.60 -6.58 -17.29
N PRO A 265 -12.34 -7.41 -18.33
CA PRO A 265 -12.02 -8.81 -18.11
C PRO A 265 -10.75 -9.01 -17.27
N VAL A 266 -9.73 -8.17 -17.46
CA VAL A 266 -8.48 -8.27 -16.67
C VAL A 266 -8.72 -7.89 -15.21
N LEU A 267 -9.55 -6.87 -14.93
CA LEU A 267 -9.98 -6.55 -13.57
C LEU A 267 -10.66 -7.74 -12.89
N ALA A 268 -11.60 -8.39 -13.59
CA ALA A 268 -12.30 -9.57 -13.06
C ALA A 268 -11.35 -10.75 -12.82
N LEU A 269 -10.39 -10.98 -13.71
CA LEU A 269 -9.34 -12.00 -13.53
C LEU A 269 -8.43 -11.68 -12.34
N ALA A 270 -8.03 -10.42 -12.16
CA ALA A 270 -7.22 -9.99 -11.02
C ALA A 270 -7.98 -10.21 -9.69
N ALA A 271 -9.28 -9.93 -9.66
CA ALA A 271 -10.14 -10.19 -8.51
C ALA A 271 -10.27 -11.70 -8.23
N ALA A 272 -10.53 -12.52 -9.26
CA ALA A 272 -10.62 -13.97 -9.11
C ALA A 272 -9.30 -14.58 -8.63
N ALA A 273 -8.16 -14.18 -9.22
CA ALA A 273 -6.84 -14.60 -8.76
C ALA A 273 -6.58 -14.19 -7.31
N SER A 274 -7.01 -12.99 -6.91
CA SER A 274 -6.84 -12.51 -5.53
C SER A 274 -7.69 -13.30 -4.55
N VAL A 275 -8.92 -13.72 -4.91
CA VAL A 275 -9.72 -14.63 -4.10
C VAL A 275 -8.99 -15.96 -3.91
N LEU A 276 -8.54 -16.60 -4.99
CA LEU A 276 -7.86 -17.90 -4.94
C LEU A 276 -6.59 -17.83 -4.09
N LEU A 277 -5.75 -16.82 -4.33
CA LEU A 277 -4.52 -16.62 -3.58
C LEU A 277 -4.81 -16.31 -2.11
N THR A 278 -5.79 -15.46 -1.80
CA THR A 278 -6.14 -15.14 -0.41
C THR A 278 -6.65 -16.36 0.34
N VAL A 279 -7.52 -17.17 -0.28
CA VAL A 279 -8.02 -18.42 0.31
C VAL A 279 -6.86 -19.39 0.57
N TRP A 280 -5.93 -19.53 -0.36
CA TRP A 280 -4.72 -20.32 -0.18
C TRP A 280 -3.81 -19.79 0.94
N MET A 281 -3.80 -18.48 1.15
CA MET A 281 -3.04 -17.79 2.21
C MET A 281 -3.78 -17.72 3.56
N LEU A 282 -5.00 -18.22 3.69
CA LEU A 282 -5.72 -18.20 4.97
C LEU A 282 -4.95 -18.92 6.08
N PRO A 283 -4.32 -20.10 5.85
CA PRO A 283 -3.41 -20.68 6.81
C PRO A 283 -2.17 -19.77 7.00
N ASP A 284 -1.69 -19.66 8.24
CA ASP A 284 -0.70 -18.63 8.58
C ASP A 284 0.65 -18.80 7.89
N GLU A 285 1.19 -20.02 7.85
CA GLU A 285 2.49 -20.28 7.22
C GLU A 285 2.59 -19.89 5.73
N PRO A 286 1.73 -20.40 4.82
CA PRO A 286 1.81 -20.05 3.40
C PRO A 286 1.57 -18.55 3.18
N GLY A 287 0.64 -17.96 3.93
CA GLY A 287 0.36 -16.54 3.86
C GLY A 287 1.54 -15.67 4.31
N GLU A 288 2.23 -16.04 5.39
CA GLU A 288 3.45 -15.33 5.83
C GLU A 288 4.59 -15.45 4.81
N ARG A 289 4.86 -16.65 4.29
CA ARG A 289 5.94 -16.87 3.31
C ARG A 289 5.73 -16.05 2.04
N LEU A 290 4.50 -16.06 1.50
CA LEU A 290 4.19 -15.28 0.30
C LEU A 290 4.28 -13.77 0.58
N SER A 291 3.76 -13.30 1.73
CA SER A 291 3.86 -11.89 2.10
C SER A 291 5.32 -11.43 2.17
N ARG A 292 6.22 -12.23 2.76
CA ARG A 292 7.66 -11.94 2.79
C ARG A 292 8.27 -11.88 1.38
N ALA A 293 7.97 -12.85 0.52
CA ALA A 293 8.47 -12.89 -0.84
C ALA A 293 8.02 -11.65 -1.65
N VAL A 294 6.76 -11.24 -1.50
CA VAL A 294 6.19 -10.05 -2.14
C VAL A 294 6.87 -8.77 -1.68
N LEU A 295 7.13 -8.65 -0.37
CA LEU A 295 7.81 -7.47 0.18
C LEU A 295 9.25 -7.35 -0.32
N VAL A 296 9.97 -8.48 -0.39
CA VAL A 296 11.32 -8.52 -0.97
C VAL A 296 11.29 -8.19 -2.46
N ALA A 297 10.36 -8.74 -3.22
CA ALA A 297 10.18 -8.42 -4.64
C ALA A 297 9.84 -6.94 -4.87
N THR A 298 8.99 -6.36 -4.02
CA THR A 298 8.64 -4.93 -4.05
C THR A 298 9.89 -4.09 -3.79
N LEU A 299 10.66 -4.41 -2.75
CA LEU A 299 11.92 -3.71 -2.45
C LEU A 299 12.92 -3.82 -3.62
N ALA A 300 13.04 -4.99 -4.24
CA ALA A 300 13.90 -5.18 -5.41
C ALA A 300 13.48 -4.29 -6.58
N LEU A 301 12.17 -4.17 -6.86
CA LEU A 301 11.67 -3.25 -7.88
C LEU A 301 11.98 -1.79 -7.55
N GLU A 302 11.86 -1.39 -6.28
CA GLU A 302 12.24 -0.04 -5.84
C GLU A 302 13.72 0.26 -6.06
N THR A 303 14.60 -0.69 -5.77
CA THR A 303 16.03 -0.54 -6.13
C THR A 303 16.22 -0.42 -7.64
N GLY A 304 15.40 -1.13 -8.43
CA GLY A 304 15.33 -0.99 -9.88
C GLY A 304 14.96 0.42 -10.33
N PHE A 305 14.01 1.09 -9.66
CA PHE A 305 13.65 2.49 -9.97
C PHE A 305 14.80 3.46 -9.71
N VAL A 306 15.61 3.24 -8.69
CA VAL A 306 16.82 4.05 -8.45
C VAL A 306 17.80 3.92 -9.61
N VAL A 307 18.01 2.71 -10.12
CA VAL A 307 18.84 2.46 -11.30
C VAL A 307 18.24 3.12 -12.54
N LEU A 308 16.94 2.97 -12.77
CA LEU A 308 16.24 3.61 -13.88
C LEU A 308 16.34 5.14 -13.83
N TRP A 309 16.28 5.72 -12.63
CA TRP A 309 16.46 7.14 -12.43
C TRP A 309 17.88 7.62 -12.77
N ALA A 310 18.90 6.87 -12.34
CA ALA A 310 20.29 7.16 -12.70
C ALA A 310 20.51 7.10 -14.22
N LEU A 311 19.99 6.06 -14.88
CA LEU A 311 20.01 5.94 -16.35
C LEU A 311 19.22 7.07 -17.03
N GLY A 312 18.07 7.43 -16.47
CA GLY A 312 17.25 8.54 -16.96
C GLY A 312 17.97 9.88 -16.86
N ARG A 313 18.82 10.11 -15.85
CA ARG A 313 19.67 11.31 -15.81
C ARG A 313 20.64 11.39 -16.99
N LEU A 314 21.24 10.26 -17.36
CA LEU A 314 22.18 10.18 -18.48
C LEU A 314 21.49 10.29 -19.85
N ARG A 315 20.26 9.78 -19.98
CA ARG A 315 19.50 9.80 -21.24
C ARG A 315 18.40 10.87 -21.20
N ARG A 316 18.62 12.02 -21.88
CA ARG A 316 17.52 12.96 -22.15
C ARG A 316 16.61 12.37 -23.22
N PRO A 317 15.35 12.03 -22.92
CA PRO A 317 14.44 11.55 -23.96
C PRO A 317 14.26 12.66 -24.99
N SER A 318 14.49 12.34 -26.27
CA SER A 318 14.17 13.26 -27.35
C SER A 318 12.63 13.42 -27.43
N PRO A 319 12.10 14.62 -27.72
CA PRO A 319 10.66 14.82 -27.93
C PRO A 319 10.07 13.85 -28.96
N ALA A 320 10.87 13.47 -29.97
CA ALA A 320 10.46 12.52 -31.01
C ALA A 320 10.24 11.09 -30.45
N THR A 321 11.07 10.64 -29.50
CA THR A 321 10.89 9.34 -28.83
C THR A 321 9.64 9.29 -27.96
N LEU A 322 9.26 10.41 -27.34
CA LEU A 322 8.03 10.49 -26.55
C LEU A 322 6.78 10.43 -27.44
N ARG A 323 6.76 11.15 -28.57
CA ARG A 323 5.63 11.13 -29.53
C ARG A 323 5.41 9.76 -30.17
N ARG A 324 6.48 9.07 -30.60
CA ARG A 324 6.33 7.70 -31.13
C ARG A 324 5.74 6.71 -30.11
N SER A 325 5.92 6.96 -28.82
CA SER A 325 5.37 6.11 -27.76
C SER A 325 3.89 6.37 -27.47
N THR A 326 3.37 7.57 -27.80
CA THR A 326 1.94 7.90 -27.68
C THR A 326 1.14 7.41 -28.87
N ASP A 327 1.72 7.45 -30.08
CA ASP A 327 0.98 7.23 -31.32
C ASP A 327 0.91 5.75 -31.75
N GLY A 328 1.64 4.86 -31.07
CA GLY A 328 1.69 3.42 -31.39
C GLY A 328 0.69 2.53 -30.62
N GLY A 329 -0.41 3.08 -30.09
CA GLY A 329 -1.41 2.37 -29.26
C GLY A 329 -2.86 2.51 -29.73
#